data_AF-A0A2U8PBE2-F1
#
_entry.id   AF-A0A2U8PBE2-F1
#
_cell.length_a   1.000
_cell.length_b   1.000
_cell.length_c   1.000
_cell.angle_alpha   90.00
_cell.angle_beta   90.00
_cell.angle_gamma   90.00
#
_symmetry.space_group_name_H-M   'P 1'
#
loop_
_entity.id
_entity.type
_entity.pdbx_description
1 polymer ?
#
loop_
_entity_poly.entity_id
_entity_poly.type
_entity_poly.pdbx_seq_one_letter_code
_entity_poly.pdbx_strand_id
1 'polypeptide(L)' 'MQSRYPLLKKWTAQDHERLKALAAAGRRPDEIASELDRSEAAVRVRAWQHGIALRLVIQRRKPLKTAGSKARM' A
#
# COMPACT_ATOMS: atom_id res chain seq x y z
N MET A 1 13.12 17.94 -13.60
CA MET A 1 13.70 16.84 -12.80
C MET A 1 13.10 16.87 -11.40
N GLN A 2 11.85 16.45 -11.21
CA GLN A 2 11.25 16.33 -9.88
C GLN A 2 11.57 14.95 -9.30
N SER A 3 12.68 14.85 -8.56
CA SER A 3 12.86 13.78 -7.59
C SER A 3 11.96 14.12 -6.39
N ARG A 4 10.70 13.67 -6.41
CA ARG A 4 9.71 13.95 -5.36
C ARG A 4 9.25 12.62 -4.77
N TYR A 5 10.11 11.96 -4.01
CA TYR A 5 9.68 10.86 -3.14
C TYR A 5 8.70 11.44 -2.12
N PRO A 6 7.37 11.16 -2.19
CA PRO A 6 6.47 11.61 -1.16
C PRO A 6 6.66 10.67 0.03
N LEU A 7 7.52 11.08 0.95
CA LEU A 7 7.75 10.44 2.22
C LEU A 7 6.41 10.39 2.97
N LEU A 8 5.78 9.21 2.97
CA LEU A 8 4.65 8.81 3.81
C LEU A 8 3.36 9.62 3.62
N LYS A 9 2.57 9.26 2.59
CA LYS A 9 1.15 9.62 2.46
C LYS A 9 0.42 9.15 3.74
N LYS A 10 0.10 10.08 4.65
CA LYS A 10 -0.55 9.78 5.95
C LYS A 10 -1.88 9.06 5.72
N TRP A 11 -2.15 8.04 6.53
CA TRP A 11 -3.47 7.40 6.54
C TRP A 11 -4.51 8.38 7.07
N THR A 12 -5.44 8.78 6.21
CA THR A 12 -6.59 9.57 6.63
C THR A 12 -7.68 8.65 7.19
N ALA A 13 -8.59 9.20 7.99
CA ALA A 13 -9.76 8.44 8.48
C ALA A 13 -10.59 7.89 7.31
N GLN A 14 -10.73 8.65 6.22
CA GLN A 14 -11.43 8.23 5.02
C GLN A 14 -10.74 7.05 4.31
N ASP A 15 -9.41 7.06 4.22
CA ASP A 15 -8.68 5.89 3.68
C ASP A 15 -8.85 4.65 4.55
N HIS A 16 -8.93 4.85 5.87
CA HIS A 16 -9.12 3.74 6.80
C HIS A 16 -10.51 3.13 6.67
N GLU A 17 -11.56 3.96 6.59
CA GLU A 17 -12.94 3.53 6.33
C GLU A 17 -13.04 2.76 4.99
N ARG A 18 -12.40 3.27 3.93
CA ARG A 18 -12.35 2.58 2.63
C ARG A 18 -11.64 1.24 2.71
N LEU A 19 -10.49 1.18 3.40
CA LEU A 19 -9.77 -0.09 3.60
C LEU A 19 -10.63 -1.09 4.36
N LYS A 20 -11.38 -0.65 5.38
CA LYS A 20 -12.29 -1.50 6.15
C LYS A 20 -13.45 -2.01 5.29
N ALA A 21 -14.07 -1.15 4.49
CA ALA A 21 -15.16 -1.52 3.59
C ALA A 21 -14.70 -2.54 2.52
N LEU A 22 -13.54 -2.31 1.91
CA LEU A 22 -13.00 -3.22 0.91
C LEU A 22 -12.55 -4.55 1.52
N ALA A 23 -12.00 -4.53 2.74
CA ALA A 23 -11.66 -5.75 3.48
C ALA A 23 -12.92 -6.56 3.84
N ALA A 24 -13.99 -5.90 4.30
CA ALA A 24 -15.28 -6.54 4.58
C ALA A 24 -15.91 -7.13 3.31
N ALA A 25 -15.71 -6.48 2.16
CA ALA A 25 -16.10 -7.02 0.85
C ALA A 25 -15.21 -8.18 0.37
N GLY A 26 -14.21 -8.60 1.16
CA GLY A 26 -13.30 -9.70 0.81
C GLY A 26 -12.36 -9.39 -0.35
N ARG A 27 -12.16 -8.11 -0.68
CA ARG A 27 -11.26 -7.68 -1.76
C ARG A 27 -9.81 -7.99 -1.40
N ARG A 28 -9.00 -8.12 -2.44
CA ARG A 28 -7.59 -8.48 -2.31
C ARG A 28 -6.74 -7.25 -1.95
N PRO A 29 -5.60 -7.44 -1.27
CA PRO A 29 -4.71 -6.33 -0.92
C PRO A 29 -4.17 -5.55 -2.13
N ASP A 30 -3.96 -6.22 -3.26
CA ASP A 30 -3.49 -5.60 -4.51
C ASP A 30 -4.53 -4.67 -5.16
N GLU A 31 -5.79 -5.10 -5.18
CA GLU A 31 -6.94 -4.30 -5.59
C GLU A 31 -7.13 -3.08 -4.68
N ILE A 32 -7.07 -3.30 -3.36
CA ILE A 32 -7.20 -2.23 -2.36
C ILE A 32 -6.06 -1.22 -2.49
N ALA A 33 -4.84 -1.70 -2.76
CA ALA A 33 -3.67 -0.86 -2.99
C ALA A 33 -3.84 0.03 -4.23
N SER A 34 -4.37 -0.54 -5.31
CA SER A 34 -4.65 0.20 -6.54
C SER A 34 -5.75 1.25 -6.34
N GLU A 35 -6.83 0.90 -5.64
CA GLU A 35 -7.94 1.81 -5.34
C GLU A 35 -7.54 2.97 -4.41
N LEU A 36 -6.66 2.70 -3.45
CA LEU A 36 -6.16 3.70 -2.50
C LEU A 36 -4.93 4.46 -3.01
N ASP A 37 -4.45 4.16 -4.23
CA ASP A 37 -3.21 4.69 -4.80
C ASP A 37 -2.05 4.59 -3.77
N ARG A 38 -1.90 3.40 -3.19
CA ARG A 38 -0.90 3.07 -2.15
C ARG A 38 -0.24 1.73 -2.45
N SER A 39 0.89 1.46 -1.79
CA SER A 39 1.58 0.17 -1.91
C SER A 39 0.84 -0.94 -1.15
N GLU A 40 0.78 -2.14 -1.72
CA GLU A 40 0.23 -3.35 -1.07
C GLU A 40 0.83 -3.58 0.32
N ALA A 41 2.16 -3.38 0.46
CA ALA A 41 2.85 -3.49 1.74
C ALA A 41 2.28 -2.51 2.80
N ALA A 42 1.93 -1.28 2.41
CA ALA A 42 1.35 -0.28 3.31
C ALA A 42 -0.09 -0.66 3.72
N VAL A 43 -0.87 -1.22 2.80
CA VAL A 43 -2.22 -1.75 3.07
C VAL A 43 -2.16 -2.93 4.04
N ARG A 44 -1.23 -3.86 3.85
CA ARG A 44 -1.03 -5.03 4.73
C ARG A 44 -0.58 -4.63 6.12
N VAL A 45 0.40 -3.75 6.23
CA VAL A 45 0.87 -3.23 7.54
C VAL A 45 -0.27 -2.52 8.26
N ARG A 46 -1.05 -1.69 7.55
CA ARG A 46 -2.19 -0.99 8.17
C ARG A 46 -3.29 -1.94 8.63
N ALA A 47 -3.64 -2.92 7.80
CA ALA A 47 -4.64 -3.91 8.17
C ALA A 47 -4.20 -4.73 9.38
N TRP A 48 -2.93 -5.14 9.43
CA TRP A 48 -2.36 -5.82 10.59
C TRP A 48 -2.40 -4.95 11.86
N GLN A 49 -2.02 -3.67 11.77
CA GLN A 49 -2.09 -2.73 12.90
C GLN A 49 -3.51 -2.56 13.47
N HIS A 50 -4.53 -2.72 12.64
CA HIS A 50 -5.94 -2.54 13.02
C HIS A 50 -6.73 -3.84 13.16
N GLY A 51 -6.06 -5.00 13.08
CA GLY A 51 -6.71 -6.31 13.18
C GLY A 51 -7.71 -6.61 12.06
N ILE A 52 -7.55 -5.97 10.90
CA ILE A 52 -8.45 -6.14 9.75
C ILE A 52 -8.03 -7.40 9.00
N ALA A 53 -8.92 -8.39 8.98
CA ALA A 53 -8.70 -9.63 8.26
C ALA A 53 -8.77 -9.39 6.74
N LEU A 54 -7.60 -9.24 6.12
CA LEU A 54 -7.49 -9.22 4.65
C LEU A 54 -7.43 -10.65 4.11
N ARG A 55 -8.02 -10.85 2.93
CA ARG A 55 -7.83 -12.08 2.15
C ARG A 55 -6.37 -12.14 1.66
N LEU A 56 -5.50 -12.69 2.50
CA LEU A 56 -4.08 -12.84 2.24
C LEU A 56 -3.87 -13.84 1.10
N VAL A 57 -3.75 -13.34 -0.12
CA VAL A 57 -3.05 -14.08 -1.17
C VAL A 57 -1.58 -13.92 -0.88
N ILE A 58 -0.86 -15.03 -0.68
CA ILE A 58 0.59 -15.05 -0.50
C ILE A 58 1.23 -14.67 -1.84
N GLN A 59 1.13 -13.40 -2.25
CA GLN A 59 1.76 -12.94 -3.47
C GLN A 59 3.27 -12.92 -3.24
N ARG A 60 3.98 -13.75 -4.01
CA ARG A 60 5.44 -13.80 -4.03
C ARG A 60 5.95 -12.39 -4.32
N ARG A 61 6.73 -11.82 -3.40
CA ARG A 61 7.29 -10.47 -3.51
C ARG A 61 7.94 -10.30 -4.88
N LYS A 62 7.39 -9.44 -5.74
CA LYS A 62 8.06 -9.03 -6.97
C LYS A 62 9.24 -8.14 -6.56
N PRO A 63 10.49 -8.42 -6.98
CA PRO A 63 11.63 -7.63 -6.55
C PRO A 63 11.44 -6.17 -6.95
N LEU A 64 11.64 -5.26 -5.99
CA LEU A 64 11.59 -3.82 -6.20
C LEU A 64 12.73 -3.47 -7.17
N LYS A 65 12.36 -3.07 -8.40
CA LYS A 65 13.28 -2.40 -9.33
C LYS A 65 13.66 -1.04 -8.74
N THR A 66 14.89 -0.95 -8.26
CA THR A 66 15.52 0.25 -7.69
C THR A 66 15.62 1.31 -8.78
N ALA A 67 14.71 2.29 -8.77
CA ALA A 67 14.79 3.43 -9.67
C ALA A 67 15.76 4.48 -9.08
N GLY A 68 16.98 4.51 -9.64
CA GLY A 68 17.77 5.72 -9.87
C GLY A 68 18.26 6.51 -8.66
N SER A 69 19.35 6.06 -8.03
CA SER A 69 20.23 6.96 -7.28
C SER A 69 21.10 7.73 -8.25
N LYS A 70 20.76 9.01 -8.40
CA LYS A 70 21.45 10.06 -9.15
C LYS A 70 22.90 10.22 -8.64
N ALA A 71 23.89 9.74 -9.39
CA ALA A 71 25.29 10.06 -9.15
C ALA A 71 25.66 11.36 -9.90
N ARG A 72 26.08 12.37 -9.14
CA ARG A 72 26.75 13.58 -9.63
C ARG A 72 27.95 13.81 -8.72
N MET A 73 29.14 13.50 -9.22
CA MET A 73 30.39 14.28 -9.15
C MET A 73 31.53 13.43 -9.71
#